data_AF-A0A350BTJ5-F1
#
_entry.id   AF-A0A350BTJ5-F1
#
_cell.length_a   1.000
_cell.length_b   1.000
_cell.length_c   1.000
_cell.angle_alpha   90.00
_cell.angle_beta   90.00
_cell.angle_gamma   90.00
#
_symmetry.space_group_name_H-M   'P 1'
#
loop_
_entity.id
_entity.type
_entity.pdbx_description
1 polymer ?
#
loop_
_entity_poly.entity_id
_entity_poly.type
_entity_poly.pdbx_seq_one_letter_code
_entity_poly.pdbx_strand_id
1 'polypeptide(L)'
;MDIVDDEKDDKLSKDNPHLGLDNTHDIHNSLLNVINGIQSSLRRGGMYDANYEIDGNPTAQLFEDRFENKVTGWSMTVNINMPNNDMALINADGSQCP
;
A
#
# COMPACT_ATOMS: atom_id res chain seq x y z
N MET A 1 -5.01 3.43 -5.01
CA MET A 1 -6.34 4.07 -4.85
C MET A 1 -6.81 4.47 -6.23
N ASP A 2 -8.13 4.44 -6.45
CA ASP A 2 -8.72 4.80 -7.73
C ASP A 2 -10.11 5.43 -7.52
N ILE A 3 -10.58 6.15 -8.54
CA ILE A 3 -11.91 6.78 -8.55
C ILE A 3 -12.96 5.71 -8.78
N VAL A 4 -14.00 5.75 -7.96
CA VAL A 4 -15.14 4.85 -8.11
C VAL A 4 -16.05 5.39 -9.20
N ASP A 5 -16.35 4.53 -10.16
CA ASP A 5 -17.40 4.75 -11.15
C ASP A 5 -18.68 4.09 -10.64
N ASP A 6 -19.62 4.90 -10.16
CA ASP A 6 -20.91 4.49 -9.63
C ASP A 6 -22.02 4.92 -10.60
N GLU A 7 -22.78 3.98 -11.14
CA GLU A 7 -24.02 4.27 -11.85
C GLU A 7 -25.21 4.41 -10.89
N LYS A 8 -26.11 5.37 -11.17
CA LYS A 8 -27.32 5.63 -10.34
C LYS A 8 -28.58 4.90 -10.82
N ASP A 9 -28.43 3.99 -11.78
CA ASP A 9 -29.56 3.26 -12.37
C ASP A 9 -30.11 2.17 -11.43
N ASP A 10 -31.20 1.51 -11.80
CA ASP A 10 -31.74 0.41 -11.00
C ASP A 10 -30.83 -0.84 -11.12
N LYS A 11 -30.34 -1.35 -9.97
CA LYS A 11 -29.50 -2.56 -9.88
C LYS A 11 -30.15 -3.78 -10.52
N LEU A 12 -31.48 -3.85 -10.52
CA LEU A 12 -32.25 -4.98 -11.02
C LEU A 12 -32.47 -4.95 -12.53
N SER A 13 -32.18 -3.83 -13.22
CA SER A 13 -32.38 -3.69 -14.67
C SER A 13 -31.17 -4.12 -15.51
N LYS A 14 -30.00 -4.27 -14.88
CA LYS A 14 -28.73 -4.65 -15.54
C LYS A 14 -28.68 -6.16 -15.81
N ASP A 15 -28.03 -6.55 -16.90
CA ASP A 15 -27.84 -7.96 -17.30
C ASP A 15 -27.16 -8.81 -16.21
N ASN A 16 -26.36 -8.20 -15.33
CA ASN A 16 -25.67 -8.87 -14.23
C ASN A 16 -25.84 -8.13 -12.89
N PRO A 17 -26.98 -8.31 -12.18
CA PRO A 17 -27.27 -7.58 -10.94
C PRO A 17 -26.29 -7.87 -9.79
N HIS A 18 -25.61 -9.02 -9.86
CA HIS A 18 -24.67 -9.51 -8.84
C HIS A 18 -23.29 -8.85 -8.91
N LEU A 19 -22.93 -8.25 -10.05
CA LEU A 19 -21.70 -7.46 -10.19
C LEU A 19 -21.85 -6.05 -9.58
N GLY A 20 -23.08 -5.60 -9.29
CA GLY A 20 -23.33 -4.27 -8.74
C GLY A 20 -23.46 -3.20 -9.82
N LEU A 21 -23.45 -1.93 -9.38
CA LEU A 21 -23.47 -0.75 -10.27
C LEU A 21 -22.15 0.02 -10.19
N ASP A 22 -21.17 -0.56 -9.51
CA ASP A 22 -19.95 0.10 -9.11
C ASP A 22 -18.74 -0.76 -9.38
N ASN A 23 -17.65 -0.12 -9.79
CA ASN A 23 -16.37 -0.78 -10.03
C ASN A 23 -15.54 -0.99 -8.74
N THR A 24 -16.13 -0.74 -7.56
CA THR A 24 -15.41 -0.82 -6.27
C THR A 24 -14.75 -2.18 -6.06
N HIS A 25 -15.43 -3.25 -6.44
CA HIS A 25 -14.93 -4.62 -6.27
C HIS A 25 -13.70 -4.89 -7.14
N ASP A 26 -13.68 -4.36 -8.37
CA ASP A 26 -12.55 -4.49 -9.28
C ASP A 26 -11.34 -3.69 -8.77
N ILE A 27 -11.58 -2.46 -8.31
CA ILE A 27 -10.55 -1.62 -7.68
C ILE A 27 -9.97 -2.33 -6.46
N HIS A 28 -10.82 -2.89 -5.59
CA HIS A 28 -10.38 -3.59 -4.39
C HIS A 28 -9.56 -4.84 -4.68
N ASN A 29 -9.98 -5.65 -5.65
CA ASN A 29 -9.30 -6.89 -6.02
C ASN A 29 -7.96 -6.61 -6.71
N SER A 30 -7.93 -5.63 -7.61
CA SER A 30 -6.70 -5.20 -8.30
C SER A 30 -5.67 -4.66 -7.30
N LEU A 31 -6.08 -3.72 -6.44
CA LEU A 31 -5.18 -3.11 -5.46
C LEU A 31 -4.75 -4.08 -4.35
N LEU A 32 -5.61 -5.03 -3.95
CA LEU A 32 -5.22 -6.09 -3.02
C LEU A 32 -4.12 -6.98 -3.61
N ASN A 33 -4.21 -7.31 -4.90
CA ASN A 33 -3.17 -8.08 -5.58
C ASN A 33 -1.84 -7.31 -5.61
N VAL A 34 -1.88 -6.00 -5.90
CA VAL A 34 -0.68 -5.14 -5.86
C VAL A 34 -0.06 -5.13 -4.45
N ILE A 35 -0.86 -4.98 -3.40
CA ILE A 35 -0.36 -4.96 -2.01
C ILE A 35 0.26 -6.29 -1.62
N ASN A 36 -0.38 -7.41 -1.96
CA ASN A 36 0.19 -8.73 -1.72
C ASN A 36 1.51 -8.92 -2.49
N GLY A 37 1.59 -8.37 -3.71
CA GLY A 37 2.82 -8.32 -4.50
C GLY A 37 3.94 -7.56 -3.80
N ILE A 38 3.66 -6.34 -3.33
CA ILE A 38 4.62 -5.49 -2.59
C ILE A 38 5.05 -6.17 -1.28
N GLN A 39 4.11 -6.72 -0.52
CA GLN A 39 4.40 -7.43 0.73
C GLN A 39 5.28 -8.67 0.50
N SER A 40 5.07 -9.38 -0.62
CA SER A 40 5.90 -10.52 -1.01
C SER A 40 7.29 -10.09 -1.47
N SER A 41 7.40 -9.04 -2.30
CA SER A 41 8.67 -8.51 -2.78
C SER A 41 9.53 -7.93 -1.67
N LEU A 42 8.91 -7.30 -0.66
CA LEU A 42 9.62 -6.80 0.51
C LEU A 42 10.16 -7.93 1.40
N ARG A 43 9.47 -9.08 1.52
CA ARG A 43 9.91 -10.20 2.36
C ARG A 43 10.88 -11.17 1.68
N ARG A 44 10.81 -11.34 0.37
CA ARG A 44 11.57 -12.38 -0.36
C ARG A 44 12.30 -11.87 -1.61
N GLY A 45 12.07 -10.63 -2.02
CA GLY A 45 12.71 -10.04 -3.20
C GLY A 45 14.04 -9.38 -2.86
N GLY A 46 14.59 -8.63 -3.83
CA GLY A 46 15.92 -8.01 -3.74
C GLY A 46 16.12 -7.00 -2.59
N MET A 47 15.05 -6.63 -1.87
CA MET A 47 15.19 -5.79 -0.66
C MET A 47 15.71 -6.58 0.54
N TYR A 48 15.45 -7.90 0.61
CA TYR A 48 16.08 -8.77 1.61
C TYR A 48 17.60 -8.84 1.37
N ASP A 49 18.00 -9.03 0.10
CA ASP A 49 19.42 -9.07 -0.28
C ASP A 49 20.13 -7.71 -0.06
N ALA A 50 19.37 -6.61 -0.10
CA ALA A 50 19.86 -5.27 0.21
C ALA A 50 19.77 -4.92 1.72
N ASN A 51 19.57 -5.91 2.59
CA ASN A 51 19.48 -5.80 4.05
C ASN A 51 18.33 -4.92 4.58
N TYR A 52 17.28 -4.69 3.79
CA TYR A 52 16.06 -4.06 4.29
C TYR A 52 15.22 -5.13 4.98
N GLU A 53 15.17 -5.08 6.30
CA GLU A 53 14.37 -6.02 7.10
C GLU A 53 13.03 -5.39 7.46
N ILE A 54 11.94 -6.09 7.18
CA ILE A 54 10.61 -5.65 7.64
C ILE A 54 10.53 -5.90 9.15
N ASP A 55 10.38 -4.83 9.92
CA ASP A 55 10.15 -4.92 11.35
C ASP A 55 8.65 -5.12 11.65
N GLY A 56 8.30 -6.33 12.06
CA GLY A 56 6.95 -6.72 12.42
C GLY A 56 6.04 -7.16 11.27
N ASN A 57 4.73 -6.97 11.46
CA ASN A 57 3.69 -7.41 10.54
C ASN A 57 3.10 -6.20 9.80
N PRO A 58 3.29 -6.10 8.47
CA PRO A 58 2.63 -5.08 7.67
C PRO A 58 1.11 -5.22 7.79
N THR A 59 0.42 -4.10 7.96
CA THR A 59 -1.04 -4.07 8.02
C THR A 59 -1.58 -3.33 6.81
N ALA A 60 -2.61 -3.89 6.18
CA ALA A 60 -3.33 -3.26 5.10
C ALA A 60 -4.77 -2.98 5.55
N GLN A 61 -5.24 -1.75 5.37
CA GLN A 61 -6.56 -1.31 5.75
C GLN A 61 -7.27 -0.74 4.53
N LEU A 62 -8.52 -1.15 4.34
CA LEU A 62 -9.39 -0.55 3.34
C LEU A 62 -9.69 0.89 3.75
N PHE A 63 -9.70 1.80 2.78
CA PHE A 63 -10.23 3.14 3.00
C PHE A 63 -11.16 3.52 1.86
N GLU A 64 -12.21 4.24 2.22
CA GLU A 64 -13.15 4.84 1.29
C GLU A 64 -13.30 6.31 1.68
N ASP A 65 -13.14 7.19 0.70
CA ASP A 65 -13.31 8.61 0.88
C ASP A 65 -14.46 9.13 0.02
N ARG A 66 -15.23 10.03 0.58
CA ARG A 66 -16.46 10.59 -0.01
C ARG A 66 -16.37 12.10 -0.16
N PHE A 67 -15.22 12.58 -0.63
CA PHE A 67 -15.10 13.92 -1.21
C PHE A 67 -15.91 14.03 -2.51
N GLU A 68 -15.75 15.13 -3.26
CA GLU A 68 -16.54 15.43 -4.47
C GLU A 68 -16.64 14.24 -5.45
N ASN A 69 -15.55 13.47 -5.56
CA ASN A 69 -15.55 12.16 -6.20
C ASN A 69 -15.34 11.09 -5.14
N LYS A 70 -16.10 9.98 -5.25
CA LYS A 70 -15.90 8.79 -4.41
C LYS A 70 -14.60 8.11 -4.81
N VAL A 71 -13.71 7.90 -3.86
CA VAL A 71 -12.40 7.29 -4.07
C VAL A 71 -12.25 6.12 -3.11
N THR A 72 -11.75 5.01 -3.62
CA THR A 72 -11.55 3.81 -2.81
C THR A 72 -10.16 3.22 -3.02
N GLY A 73 -9.68 2.52 -1.99
CA GLY A 73 -8.38 1.88 -2.08
C GLY A 73 -7.97 1.17 -0.82
N TRP A 74 -6.67 0.91 -0.78
CA TRP A 74 -6.02 0.25 0.34
C TRP A 74 -4.85 1.11 0.81
N SER A 75 -4.70 1.22 2.12
CA SER A 75 -3.56 1.82 2.79
C SER A 75 -2.74 0.71 3.43
N MET A 76 -1.42 0.72 3.22
CA MET A 76 -0.51 -0.27 3.81
C MET A 76 0.51 0.44 4.68
N THR A 77 0.62 0.02 5.94
CA THR A 77 1.64 0.49 6.87
C THR A 77 2.73 -0.57 7.01
N VAL A 78 3.98 -0.16 6.79
CA VAL A 78 5.15 -1.03 6.91
C VAL A 78 6.26 -0.30 7.66
N ASN A 79 6.92 -1.01 8.57
CA ASN A 79 8.14 -0.55 9.21
C ASN A 79 9.31 -1.30 8.57
N ILE A 80 10.32 -0.55 8.13
CA ILE A 80 11.49 -1.10 7.46
C ILE A 80 12.71 -0.68 8.25
N ASN A 81 13.46 -1.67 8.73
CA ASN A 81 14.76 -1.47 9.32
C ASN A 81 15.84 -1.56 8.24
N MET A 82 16.81 -0.65 8.31
CA MET A 82 17.88 -0.55 7.32
C MET A 82 19.22 -0.46 8.03
N PRO A 83 20.26 -1.16 7.56
CA PRO A 83 21.58 -1.01 8.12
C PRO A 83 22.10 0.39 7.85
N ASN A 84 22.65 1.02 8.89
CA ASN A 84 23.43 2.22 8.72
C ASN A 84 24.87 1.82 8.40
N ASN A 85 25.26 1.98 7.13
CA ASN A 85 26.60 1.63 6.66
C ASN A 85 27.63 2.75 6.87
N ASP A 86 27.19 3.93 7.33
CA ASP A 86 28.07 5.07 7.60
C ASP A 86 28.02 5.42 9.09
N MET A 87 29.07 5.03 9.81
CA MET A 87 29.28 5.43 11.19
C MET A 87 30.50 6.35 11.24
N ALA A 88 30.27 7.66 11.20
CA ALA A 88 31.31 8.64 11.52
C ALA A 88 31.47 8.73 13.04
N LEU A 89 32.69 8.48 13.54
CA LEU A 89 33.04 8.89 14.90
C LEU A 89 33.03 10.42 14.90
N ILE A 90 32.16 11.00 15.71
CA ILE A 90 32.15 12.44 15.94
C ILE A 90 32.93 12.74 17.22
N ASN A 91 33.74 13.78 17.17
CA ASN A 91 34.36 14.36 18.34
C ASN A 91 33.27 14.96 19.26
N ALA A 92 33.61 15.25 20.52
CA ALA A 92 32.68 15.86 21.47
C ALA A 92 32.16 17.25 21.05
N ASP A 93 32.76 17.85 20.02
CA ASP A 93 32.39 19.13 19.40
C ASP A 93 31.49 18.98 18.14
N GLY A 94 31.17 17.75 17.74
CA GLY A 94 30.34 17.46 16.56
C GLY A 94 31.09 17.45 15.22
N SER A 95 32.41 17.63 15.22
CA SER A 95 33.25 17.44 14.01
C SER A 95 33.53 15.96 13.74
N GLN A 96 33.68 15.57 12.47
CA GLN A 96 34.08 14.20 12.11
C GLN A 96 35.53 13.95 12.54
N CYS A 97 35.81 12.80 13.16
CA CYS A 97 37.18 12.33 13.41
C CYS A 97 37.92 12.15 12.06
N PRO A 98 39.18 12.59 11.93
CA PRO A 98 40.00 12.32 10.75
C PRO A 98 40.25 10.82 10.54
#